data_AF-A0A7Y7DE20-F1
#
_entry.id   AF-A0A7Y7DE20-F1
#
_cell.length_a   1.000
_cell.length_b   1.000
_cell.length_c   1.000
_cell.angle_alpha   90.00
_cell.angle_beta   90.00
_cell.angle_gamma   90.00
#
_symmetry.space_group_name_H-M   'P 1'
#
loop_
_entity.id
_entity.type
_entity.pdbx_description
1 polymer ?
#
loop_
_entity_poly.entity_id
_entity_poly.type
_entity_poly.pdbx_seq_one_letter_code
_entity_poly.pdbx_strand_id
1 'polypeptide(L)'
;MKNQLRFLFFSLLVFTIKNHPLNGQDGFFEKSIEKENSIEAKFLESVDYDRFKVHLQELTKNPHIAGTPENEIVQQYMKKIMEEAGMEVKLYPYDVYLPNDPGKSELEIISPVRMNLSQQEEILEEDPFSSDERLHLGFNAYSGSGDVTAEV
;
A
#
# COMPACT_ATOMS: atom_id res chain seq x y z
N MET A 1 11.41 85.93 5.01
CA MET A 1 10.52 84.79 4.69
C MET A 1 11.12 83.54 5.30
N LYS A 2 10.33 82.84 6.12
CA LYS A 2 10.68 81.61 6.84
C LYS A 2 10.83 80.47 5.84
N ASN A 3 11.69 79.48 6.13
CA ASN A 3 11.44 78.04 5.92
C ASN A 3 12.62 77.23 6.50
N GLN A 4 12.44 76.77 7.73
CA GLN A 4 13.31 75.78 8.38
C GLN A 4 12.60 74.43 8.24
N LEU A 5 13.14 73.52 7.42
CA LEU A 5 12.60 72.17 7.23
C LEU A 5 13.34 71.22 8.18
N ARG A 6 12.67 70.81 9.26
CA ARG A 6 13.16 69.80 10.22
C ARG A 6 13.00 68.40 9.63
N PHE A 7 14.10 67.70 9.39
CA PHE A 7 14.07 66.25 9.12
C PHE A 7 14.05 65.47 10.45
N LEU A 8 12.98 64.72 10.67
CA LEU A 8 12.82 63.77 11.76
C LEU A 8 13.45 62.43 11.33
N PHE A 9 14.50 61.98 12.04
CA PHE A 9 15.06 60.63 11.87
C PHE A 9 14.15 59.63 12.59
N PHE A 10 13.43 58.81 11.84
CA PHE A 10 12.68 57.67 12.38
C PHE A 10 13.60 56.45 12.37
N SER A 11 14.08 56.05 13.55
CA SER A 11 14.83 54.79 13.73
C SER A 11 13.87 53.62 13.60
N LEU A 12 13.98 52.87 12.49
CA LEU A 12 13.23 51.64 12.27
C LEU A 12 13.95 50.51 13.03
N LEU A 13 13.43 50.16 14.21
CA LEU A 13 13.84 48.97 14.95
C LEU A 13 13.34 47.73 14.19
N VAL A 14 14.19 47.16 13.33
CA VAL A 14 13.93 45.87 12.67
C VAL A 14 14.07 44.79 13.73
N PHE A 15 12.94 44.34 14.29
CA PHE A 15 12.89 43.08 15.04
C PHE A 15 13.10 41.95 14.04
N THR A 16 14.32 41.39 13.99
CA THR A 16 14.59 40.16 13.26
C THR A 16 13.83 39.05 13.98
N ILE A 17 12.65 38.69 13.46
CA ILE A 17 12.01 37.43 13.83
C ILE A 17 12.98 36.34 13.37
N LYS A 18 13.71 35.73 14.32
CA LYS A 18 14.38 34.47 14.05
C LYS A 18 13.27 33.47 13.78
N ASN A 19 13.00 33.21 12.50
CA ASN A 19 12.28 32.01 12.10
C ASN A 19 13.08 30.84 12.65
N HIS A 20 12.69 30.30 13.80
CA HIS A 20 13.09 28.95 14.15
C HIS A 20 12.45 28.08 13.09
N PRO A 21 13.23 27.42 12.21
CA PRO A 21 12.64 26.47 11.30
C PRO A 21 11.87 25.47 12.17
N LEU A 22 10.64 25.14 11.77
CA LEU A 22 9.90 24.00 12.29
C LEU A 22 10.62 22.73 11.82
N ASN A 23 11.85 22.53 12.29
CA ASN A 23 12.65 21.32 12.15
C ASN A 23 12.40 20.41 13.37
N GLY A 24 11.20 20.47 13.93
CA GLY A 24 10.78 19.55 14.99
C GLY A 24 10.40 18.24 14.31
N GLN A 25 11.24 17.23 14.46
CA GLN A 25 10.79 15.87 14.21
C GLN A 25 9.86 15.51 15.38
N ASP A 26 8.55 15.49 15.11
CA ASP A 26 7.55 15.25 16.14
C ASP A 26 7.82 13.92 16.86
N GLY A 27 7.72 13.93 18.19
CA GLY A 27 7.99 12.76 19.03
C GLY A 27 9.43 12.60 19.54
N PHE A 28 10.36 13.50 19.18
CA PHE A 28 11.72 13.51 19.73
C PHE A 28 12.01 14.72 20.62
N PHE A 29 12.89 14.54 21.61
CA PHE A 29 13.44 15.67 22.37
C PHE A 29 14.36 16.51 21.46
N GLU A 30 14.40 17.83 21.65
CA GLU A 30 15.25 18.74 20.86
C GLU A 30 16.72 18.29 20.79
N LYS A 31 17.26 17.82 21.92
CA LYS A 31 18.64 17.30 22.03
C LYS A 31 18.93 16.07 21.17
N SER A 32 17.88 15.37 20.70
CA SER A 32 18.01 14.14 19.90
C SER A 32 17.89 14.40 18.41
N ILE A 33 17.33 15.55 17.98
CA ILE A 33 16.99 15.82 16.58
C ILE A 33 18.18 15.65 15.63
N GLU A 34 19.36 16.17 16.00
CA GLU A 34 20.56 16.05 15.16
C GLU A 34 20.99 14.60 14.96
N LYS A 35 20.88 13.79 16.01
CA LYS A 35 21.20 12.36 15.96
C LYS A 35 20.22 11.62 15.06
N GLU A 36 18.92 11.86 15.21
CA GLU A 36 17.89 11.20 14.38
C GLU A 36 18.04 11.56 12.91
N ASN A 37 18.23 12.84 12.59
CA ASN A 37 18.51 13.30 11.22
C ASN A 37 19.74 12.61 10.61
N SER A 38 20.80 12.42 11.39
CA SER A 38 22.00 11.71 10.92
C SER A 38 21.74 10.23 10.65
N ILE A 39 20.93 9.57 11.48
CA ILE A 39 20.55 8.17 11.29
C ILE A 39 19.66 8.04 10.04
N GLU A 40 18.68 8.91 9.87
CA GLU A 40 17.77 8.92 8.72
C GLU A 40 18.52 9.15 7.41
N ALA A 41 19.44 10.12 7.36
CA ALA A 41 20.28 10.35 6.19
C ALA A 41 21.10 9.10 5.82
N LYS A 42 21.77 8.47 6.80
CA LYS A 42 22.53 7.23 6.57
C LYS A 42 21.65 6.07 6.15
N PHE A 43 20.45 5.97 6.70
CA PHE A 43 19.48 4.96 6.30
C PHE A 43 19.11 5.14 4.83
N LEU A 44 18.73 6.35 4.42
CA LEU A 44 18.36 6.65 3.03
C LEU A 44 19.51 6.45 2.04
N GLU A 45 20.76 6.75 2.44
CA GLU A 45 21.96 6.45 1.65
C GLU A 45 22.15 4.95 1.43
N SER A 46 21.67 4.11 2.35
CA SER A 46 21.75 2.64 2.24
C SER A 46 20.61 2.01 1.46
N VAL A 47 19.55 2.77 1.13
CA VAL A 47 18.39 2.26 0.38
C VAL A 47 18.73 2.14 -1.10
N ASP A 48 18.65 0.92 -1.61
CA ASP A 48 18.62 0.63 -3.03
C ASP A 48 17.17 0.68 -3.54
N TYR A 49 16.79 1.79 -4.18
CA TYR A 49 15.43 2.01 -4.66
C TYR A 49 15.05 1.11 -5.85
N ASP A 50 16.02 0.66 -6.64
CA ASP A 50 15.74 -0.21 -7.80
C ASP A 50 15.27 -1.60 -7.34
N ARG A 51 15.68 -2.03 -6.14
CA ARG A 51 15.20 -3.28 -5.53
C ARG A 51 13.71 -3.30 -5.28
N PHE A 52 13.04 -2.17 -5.08
CA PHE A 52 11.58 -2.16 -4.91
C PHE A 52 10.86 -2.68 -6.15
N LYS A 53 11.37 -2.35 -7.35
CA LYS A 53 10.82 -2.90 -8.59
C LYS A 53 11.01 -4.41 -8.66
N VAL A 54 12.18 -4.91 -8.27
CA VAL A 54 12.45 -6.36 -8.22
C VAL A 54 11.52 -7.06 -7.25
N HIS A 55 11.36 -6.54 -6.03
CA HIS A 55 10.46 -7.10 -5.03
C HIS A 55 9.01 -7.10 -5.51
N LEU A 56 8.54 -6.00 -6.08
CA LEU A 56 7.19 -5.92 -6.65
C LEU A 56 6.99 -6.98 -7.74
N GLN A 57 7.93 -7.07 -8.68
CA GLN A 57 7.87 -8.05 -9.77
C GLN A 57 7.82 -9.49 -9.27
N GLU A 58 8.59 -9.85 -8.23
CA GLU A 58 8.59 -11.19 -7.64
C GLU A 58 7.29 -11.49 -6.88
N LEU A 59 6.78 -10.53 -6.12
CA LEU A 59 5.58 -10.69 -5.30
C LEU A 59 4.32 -10.82 -6.15
N THR A 60 4.26 -10.16 -7.32
CA THR A 60 3.06 -10.13 -8.18
C THR A 60 3.16 -11.06 -9.39
N LYS A 61 4.07 -12.04 -9.42
CA LYS A 61 4.22 -12.95 -10.58
C LYS A 61 3.00 -13.83 -10.84
N ASN A 62 2.24 -14.13 -9.80
CA ASN A 62 1.09 -15.04 -9.85
C ASN A 62 -0.01 -14.51 -8.93
N PRO A 63 -1.29 -14.81 -9.22
CA PRO A 63 -2.35 -14.70 -8.23
C PRO A 63 -1.99 -15.52 -6.99
N HIS A 64 -2.01 -14.90 -5.81
CA HIS A 64 -1.53 -15.51 -4.56
C HIS A 64 -2.61 -15.46 -3.46
N ILE A 65 -3.76 -16.09 -3.74
CA ILE A 65 -4.89 -16.18 -2.81
C ILE A 65 -4.46 -16.85 -1.51
N ALA A 66 -4.93 -16.37 -0.36
CA ALA A 66 -4.55 -16.93 0.93
C ALA A 66 -4.80 -18.44 1.02
N GLY A 67 -3.78 -19.19 1.43
CA GLY A 67 -3.85 -20.66 1.56
C GLY A 67 -3.60 -21.44 0.27
N THR A 68 -3.25 -20.78 -0.83
CA THR A 68 -2.81 -21.44 -2.08
C THR A 68 -1.28 -21.68 -2.10
N PRO A 69 -0.78 -22.62 -2.93
CA PRO A 69 0.66 -22.80 -3.12
C PRO A 69 1.39 -21.52 -3.57
N GLU A 70 0.77 -20.69 -4.39
CA GLU A 70 1.32 -19.41 -4.84
C GLU A 70 1.53 -18.42 -3.67
N ASN A 71 0.62 -18.42 -2.70
CA ASN A 71 0.79 -17.64 -1.48
C ASN A 71 1.97 -18.13 -0.63
N GLU A 72 2.23 -19.44 -0.60
CA GLU A 72 3.42 -20.00 0.06
C GLU A 72 4.71 -19.58 -0.67
N ILE A 73 4.72 -19.53 -2.01
CA ILE A 73 5.88 -19.05 -2.78
C ILE A 73 6.23 -17.61 -2.38
N VAL A 74 5.23 -16.74 -2.26
CA VAL A 74 5.41 -15.36 -1.77
C VAL A 74 5.97 -15.34 -0.35
N GLN A 75 5.44 -16.16 0.56
CA GLN A 75 5.96 -16.28 1.92
C GLN A 75 7.44 -16.70 1.93
N GLN A 76 7.82 -17.70 1.13
CA GLN A 76 9.20 -18.17 1.06
C GLN A 76 10.14 -17.11 0.48
N TYR A 77 9.68 -16.34 -0.51
CA TYR A 77 10.43 -15.21 -1.03
C TYR A 77 10.70 -14.17 0.06
N MET A 78 9.66 -13.75 0.79
CA MET A 78 9.81 -12.77 1.88
C MET A 78 10.76 -13.28 2.97
N LYS A 79 10.62 -14.54 3.38
CA LYS A 79 11.51 -15.19 4.35
C LYS A 79 12.97 -15.08 3.90
N LYS A 80 13.26 -15.49 2.67
CA LYS A 80 14.60 -15.43 2.10
C LYS A 80 15.17 -14.01 2.13
N ILE A 81 14.41 -13.02 1.66
CA ILE A 81 14.88 -11.62 1.62
C ILE A 81 15.16 -11.07 3.03
N MET A 82 14.32 -11.40 4.01
CA MET A 82 14.52 -10.98 5.40
C MET A 82 15.73 -11.67 6.06
N GLU A 83 15.94 -12.97 5.79
CA GLU A 83 17.13 -13.70 6.26
C GLU A 83 18.42 -13.14 5.63
N GLU A 84 18.40 -12.82 4.33
CA GLU A 84 19.51 -12.16 3.63
C GLU A 84 19.80 -10.75 4.18
N ALA A 85 18.79 -10.07 4.71
CA ALA A 85 18.94 -8.80 5.42
C ALA A 85 19.46 -8.96 6.86
N GLY A 86 19.74 -10.19 7.31
CA GLY A 86 20.29 -10.48 8.63
C GLY A 86 19.26 -10.62 9.75
N MET A 87 17.97 -10.77 9.42
CA MET A 87 16.92 -10.99 10.41
C MET A 87 16.79 -12.47 10.78
N GLU A 88 16.43 -12.75 12.04
CA GLU A 88 15.94 -14.08 12.44
C GLU A 88 14.47 -14.20 12.02
N VAL A 89 14.17 -15.10 11.09
CA VAL A 89 12.81 -15.29 10.57
C VAL A 89 12.24 -16.63 11.02
N LYS A 90 11.01 -16.61 11.53
CA LYS A 90 10.24 -17.81 11.89
C LYS A 90 8.91 -17.79 11.17
N LEU A 91 8.56 -18.94 10.59
CA LEU A 91 7.25 -19.15 9.97
C LEU A 91 6.31 -19.79 10.98
N TYR A 92 5.12 -19.23 11.12
CA TYR A 92 4.09 -19.72 12.03
C TYR A 92 2.89 -20.20 11.20
N PRO A 93 2.73 -21.52 10.99
CA PRO A 93 1.56 -22.04 10.32
C PRO A 93 0.34 -21.98 11.25
N TYR A 94 -0.80 -21.62 10.69
CA TYR A 94 -2.08 -21.62 11.38
C TYR A 94 -3.13 -22.30 10.51
N ASP A 95 -3.87 -23.22 11.11
CA ASP A 95 -5.04 -23.82 10.48
C ASP A 95 -6.22 -22.87 10.69
N VAL A 96 -6.56 -22.13 9.64
CA VAL A 96 -7.65 -21.14 9.64
C VAL A 96 -8.73 -21.54 8.65
N TYR A 97 -9.98 -21.32 9.02
CA TYR A 97 -11.10 -21.49 8.11
C TYR A 97 -11.15 -20.31 7.14
N LEU A 98 -10.81 -20.55 5.86
CA LEU A 98 -10.82 -19.55 4.80
C LEU A 98 -11.68 -20.03 3.61
N PRO A 99 -12.63 -19.22 3.12
CA PRO A 99 -13.33 -19.47 1.87
C PRO A 99 -12.43 -18.97 0.73
N ASN A 100 -11.47 -19.80 0.30
CA ASN A 100 -10.49 -19.47 -0.74
C ASN A 100 -10.96 -19.79 -2.17
N ASP A 101 -12.12 -20.43 -2.33
CA ASP A 101 -12.73 -20.79 -3.60
C ASP A 101 -14.23 -20.42 -3.58
N PRO A 102 -14.77 -19.77 -4.62
CA PRO A 102 -16.19 -19.39 -4.69
C PRO A 102 -17.14 -20.58 -4.85
N GLY A 103 -16.63 -21.76 -5.21
CA GLY A 103 -17.40 -22.92 -5.61
C GLY A 103 -18.25 -22.62 -6.85
N LYS A 104 -19.50 -23.06 -6.83
CA LYS A 104 -20.47 -22.72 -7.88
C LYS A 104 -21.18 -21.41 -7.52
N SER A 105 -21.08 -20.41 -8.39
CA SER A 105 -21.83 -19.16 -8.28
C SER A 105 -22.41 -18.79 -9.65
N GLU A 106 -23.68 -18.41 -9.68
CA GLU A 106 -24.41 -18.00 -10.88
C GLU A 106 -25.28 -16.78 -10.55
N LEU A 107 -25.33 -15.82 -11.47
CA LEU A 107 -26.20 -14.66 -11.36
C LEU A 107 -26.99 -14.52 -12.67
N GLU A 108 -28.33 -14.50 -12.57
CA GLU A 108 -29.21 -14.45 -13.73
C GLU A 108 -30.36 -13.45 -13.54
N ILE A 109 -30.68 -12.70 -14.59
CA ILE A 109 -32.00 -12.07 -14.74
C ILE A 109 -32.90 -13.13 -15.36
N ILE A 110 -34.00 -13.49 -14.71
CA ILE A 110 -34.92 -14.52 -15.22
C ILE A 110 -36.14 -13.95 -15.96
N SER A 111 -36.46 -12.67 -15.75
CA SER A 111 -37.64 -11.99 -16.29
C SER A 111 -37.36 -10.48 -16.44
N PRO A 112 -37.92 -9.79 -17.46
CA PRO A 112 -38.77 -10.32 -18.54
C PRO A 112 -37.99 -11.08 -19.63
N VAL A 113 -36.68 -10.87 -19.70
CA VAL A 113 -35.78 -11.54 -20.66
C VAL A 113 -34.70 -12.24 -19.86
N ARG A 114 -34.51 -13.54 -20.12
CA ARG A 114 -33.49 -14.32 -19.43
C ARG A 114 -32.09 -13.88 -19.88
N MET A 115 -31.22 -13.58 -18.91
CA MET A 115 -29.84 -13.13 -19.15
C MET A 115 -28.94 -13.63 -18.03
N ASN A 116 -27.82 -14.26 -18.40
CA ASN A 116 -26.80 -14.65 -17.44
C ASN A 116 -25.80 -13.50 -17.30
N LEU A 117 -25.42 -13.19 -16.06
CA LEU A 117 -24.47 -12.14 -15.74
C LEU A 117 -23.12 -12.77 -15.35
N SER A 118 -22.04 -12.25 -15.94
CA SER A 118 -20.69 -12.69 -15.57
C SER A 118 -20.33 -12.17 -14.18
N GLN A 119 -19.64 -13.01 -13.42
CA GLN A 119 -19.00 -12.65 -12.15
C GLN A 119 -17.48 -12.61 -12.28
N GLN A 120 -16.95 -12.90 -13.47
CA GLN A 120 -15.52 -12.86 -13.77
C GLN A 120 -15.20 -11.59 -14.54
N GLU A 121 -14.06 -11.00 -14.22
CA GLU A 121 -13.49 -9.89 -14.98
C GLU A 121 -13.17 -10.34 -16.42
N GLU A 122 -13.22 -9.39 -17.36
CA GLU A 122 -12.88 -9.68 -18.74
C GLU A 122 -11.36 -9.87 -18.90
N ILE A 123 -10.99 -10.71 -19.86
CA ILE A 123 -9.59 -10.85 -20.26
C ILE A 123 -9.20 -9.61 -21.06
N LEU A 124 -8.14 -8.94 -20.61
CA LEU A 124 -7.59 -7.73 -21.22
C LEU A 124 -6.30 -8.06 -21.96
N GLU A 125 -6.18 -7.62 -23.22
CA GLU A 125 -4.97 -7.88 -24.04
C GLU A 125 -3.72 -7.21 -23.45
N GLU A 126 -3.90 -6.06 -22.79
CA GLU A 126 -2.83 -5.31 -22.13
C GLU A 126 -2.38 -5.91 -20.80
N ASP A 127 -3.20 -6.76 -20.17
CA ASP A 127 -2.90 -7.43 -18.90
C ASP A 127 -2.82 -8.94 -19.10
N PRO A 128 -1.61 -9.51 -19.28
CA PRO A 128 -1.45 -10.95 -19.48
C PRO A 128 -1.92 -11.77 -18.27
N PHE A 129 -2.02 -11.18 -17.07
CA PHE A 129 -2.49 -11.87 -15.87
C PHE A 129 -4.02 -12.05 -15.85
N SER A 130 -4.77 -11.24 -16.60
CA SER A 130 -6.24 -11.34 -16.66
C SER A 130 -6.75 -12.67 -17.21
N SER A 131 -5.93 -13.37 -18.00
CA SER A 131 -6.22 -14.71 -18.55
C SER A 131 -5.76 -15.88 -17.68
N ASP A 132 -5.19 -15.63 -16.50
CA ASP A 132 -4.67 -16.69 -15.64
C ASP A 132 -5.80 -17.59 -15.13
N GLU A 133 -5.73 -18.88 -15.42
CA GLU A 133 -6.77 -19.87 -15.06
C GLU A 133 -6.97 -20.03 -13.54
N ARG A 134 -6.01 -19.55 -12.73
CA ARG A 134 -6.11 -19.55 -11.27
C ARG A 134 -6.98 -18.41 -10.73
N LEU A 135 -7.37 -17.43 -11.56
CA LEU A 135 -8.30 -16.39 -11.18
C LEU A 135 -9.73 -16.93 -11.19
N HIS A 136 -10.38 -16.88 -10.03
CA HIS A 136 -11.74 -17.36 -9.86
C HIS A 136 -12.79 -16.29 -10.20
N LEU A 137 -14.07 -16.71 -10.18
CA LEU A 137 -15.20 -15.79 -10.15
C LEU A 137 -15.06 -14.82 -8.97
N GLY A 138 -15.48 -13.57 -9.16
CA GLY A 138 -15.67 -12.63 -8.06
C GLY A 138 -16.72 -13.14 -7.08
N PHE A 139 -16.38 -13.14 -5.80
CA PHE A 139 -17.26 -13.62 -4.73
C PHE A 139 -17.07 -12.86 -3.44
N ASN A 140 -18.10 -12.92 -2.58
CA ASN A 140 -18.04 -12.40 -1.22
C ASN A 140 -17.64 -13.52 -0.25
N ALA A 141 -16.44 -13.41 0.32
CA ALA A 141 -15.95 -14.35 1.32
C ALA A 141 -16.96 -14.48 2.49
N TYR A 142 -17.16 -15.73 2.94
CA TYR A 142 -18.07 -16.10 4.03
C TYR A 142 -19.58 -15.95 3.74
N SER A 143 -19.97 -15.63 2.51
CA SER A 143 -21.38 -15.69 2.12
C SER A 143 -21.95 -17.10 2.30
N GLY A 144 -23.18 -17.19 2.77
CA GLY A 144 -23.91 -18.46 2.85
C GLY A 144 -24.24 -19.00 1.46
N SER A 145 -24.24 -20.33 1.32
CA SER A 145 -24.71 -20.99 0.10
C SER A 145 -26.24 -20.97 0.04
N GLY A 146 -26.80 -20.70 -1.15
CA GLY A 146 -28.23 -20.71 -1.38
C GLY A 146 -28.60 -20.29 -2.80
N ASP A 147 -29.85 -20.56 -3.19
CA ASP A 147 -30.46 -20.10 -4.43
C ASP A 147 -31.63 -19.18 -4.04
N VAL A 148 -31.56 -17.92 -4.47
CA VAL A 148 -32.52 -16.87 -4.11
C VAL A 148 -32.92 -16.12 -5.36
N THR A 149 -34.23 -16.01 -5.59
CA THR A 149 -34.83 -15.21 -6.68
C THR A 149 -35.74 -14.15 -6.06
N ALA A 150 -35.53 -12.89 -6.41
CA ALA A 150 -36.31 -11.75 -5.93
C ALA A 150 -36.31 -10.59 -6.95
N GLU A 151 -37.16 -9.59 -6.71
CA GLU A 151 -37.09 -8.29 -7.40
C GLU A 151 -35.93 -7.46 -6.84
N VAL A 152 -35.30 -6.64 -7.69
CA VAL A 152 -34.19 -5.73 -7.36
C VAL A 152 -34.62 -4.28 -7.56
#